data_AF-A0A7S1UEN0-F1
#
_entry.id   AF-A0A7S1UEN0-F1
#
_cell.length_a   1.000
_cell.length_b   1.000
_cell.length_c   1.000
_cell.angle_alpha   90.00
_cell.angle_beta   90.00
_cell.angle_gamma   90.00
#
_symmetry.space_group_name_H-M   'P 1'
#
loop_
_entity.id
_entity.type
_entity.pdbx_description
1 polymer ?
#
loop_
_entity_poly.entity_id
_entity_poly.type
_entity_poly.pdbx_seq_one_letter_code
_entity_poly.pdbx_strand_id
1 'polypeptide(L)'
;EVRAAQDMWADSILKISEAYKQKQDFVGIASEAAAELYAYGHSNVLFKPTKASVTQFRPMGSEAMSYFVGGRNVDEGGIAEDGGFAINGGRGWSGVMFDNHRIDITGPTAIAMGNYYFTDATDGSKSKVEYTFGYKRCADGKVRIFLHHSSVPYNPSPKASAPPATAKTITEAEVRAAQDLWGESIKKISKDYKRKKDFVATATQAAAELYAYGHEDVLFKPTKARDCQFRPDAAGAMSYFVGHKHSGRGSIREDKGFAINGGAGWSDVVFDNHKIDIKGSFAIAMGNYYFTDATTGEESMVEYTFGYTRCNDGKVRIFLHHSSVPYNPDSSAAGPADITEDEVREAQDLWRDSIKAISADFKGKKDFVATAGEAAGKLYAYGHANVLFKPTKAKEAQFRPMATDAMSYFVGAKNVENGAISEDGGFAINGGRGWSDVAFDNHQIELHGNTALAMGNYYFTDAIDGSTSKVEYTFGYKRCDDGRVRIILHHSSVPYNPASTAATEAHAPEKVHAITESEVRAAQKLWADSIKKISAEYLDGKDFVATAGEAAGQLYAYGHSNVLFKPTKAKDTQFRSRGAEAMSYFV
;
A
#
# COMPACT_ATOMS: atom_id res chain seq x y z
N GLU A 1 13.18 23.00 19.54
CA GLU A 1 13.50 21.72 20.21
C GLU A 1 14.39 20.81 19.38
N VAL A 2 14.06 20.48 18.12
CA VAL A 2 14.94 19.65 17.27
C VAL A 2 16.37 20.20 17.18
N ARG A 3 16.53 21.49 16.85
CA ARG A 3 17.86 22.13 16.80
C ARG A 3 18.58 22.11 18.16
N ALA A 4 17.87 22.40 19.25
CA ALA A 4 18.43 22.30 20.59
C ALA A 4 18.88 20.88 20.96
N ALA A 5 18.14 19.85 20.51
CA ALA A 5 18.54 18.46 20.67
C ALA A 5 19.76 18.09 19.80
N GLN A 6 19.90 18.69 18.61
CA GLN A 6 21.11 18.56 17.78
C GLN A 6 22.32 19.22 18.43
N ASP A 7 22.16 20.43 18.98
CA ASP A 7 23.21 21.14 19.70
C ASP A 7 23.65 20.35 20.94
N MET A 8 22.70 19.85 21.72
CA MET A 8 22.99 19.00 22.88
C MET A 8 23.68 17.69 22.49
N TRP A 9 23.30 17.07 21.36
CA TRP A 9 23.97 15.88 20.84
C TRP A 9 25.41 16.17 20.43
N ALA A 10 25.64 17.28 19.71
CA ALA A 10 26.97 17.75 19.33
C ALA A 10 27.85 18.00 20.57
N ASP A 11 27.33 18.73 21.56
CA ASP A 11 28.02 19.02 22.82
C ASP A 11 28.37 17.76 23.60
N SER A 12 27.46 16.77 23.64
CA SER A 12 27.71 15.49 24.30
C SER A 12 28.86 14.73 23.65
N ILE A 13 28.97 14.70 22.32
CA ILE A 13 30.12 14.07 21.64
C ILE A 13 31.44 14.75 22.01
N LEU A 14 31.46 16.09 22.10
CA LEU A 14 32.64 16.85 22.51
C LEU A 14 33.01 16.57 23.98
N LYS A 15 32.03 16.51 24.87
CA LYS A 15 32.25 16.18 26.29
C LYS A 15 32.81 14.77 26.47
N ILE A 16 32.29 13.78 25.75
CA ILE A 16 32.81 12.41 25.78
C ILE A 16 34.25 12.37 25.25
N SER A 17 34.53 13.09 24.16
CA SER A 17 35.88 13.21 23.58
C SER A 17 36.88 13.76 24.60
N GLU A 18 36.51 14.84 25.29
CA GLU A 18 37.37 15.51 26.25
C GLU A 18 37.58 14.66 27.50
N ALA A 19 36.51 14.08 28.04
CA ALA A 19 36.58 13.17 29.19
C ALA A 19 37.52 11.99 28.92
N TYR A 20 37.47 11.40 27.72
CA TYR A 20 38.37 10.32 27.34
C TYR A 20 39.84 10.79 27.34
N LYS A 21 40.14 11.97 26.79
CA LYS A 21 41.50 12.54 26.78
C LYS A 21 42.03 12.83 28.17
N GLN A 22 41.16 13.32 29.05
CA GLN A 22 41.49 13.61 30.45
C GLN A 22 41.49 12.37 31.35
N LYS A 23 41.25 11.16 30.79
CA LYS A 23 41.12 9.89 31.53
C LYS A 23 40.06 9.95 32.63
N GLN A 24 38.97 10.68 32.37
CA GLN A 24 37.78 10.74 33.20
C GLN A 24 36.77 9.66 32.79
N ASP A 25 35.64 9.60 33.49
CA ASP A 25 34.55 8.66 33.22
C ASP A 25 33.75 9.04 31.95
N PHE A 26 34.37 8.84 30.79
CA PHE A 26 33.74 9.09 29.50
C PHE A 26 32.60 8.11 29.18
N VAL A 27 32.57 6.92 29.81
CA VAL A 27 31.50 5.93 29.65
C VAL A 27 30.26 6.40 30.40
N GLY A 28 30.40 6.85 31.65
CA GLY A 28 29.32 7.46 32.43
C GLY A 28 28.71 8.66 31.72
N ILE A 29 29.55 9.59 31.24
CA ILE A 29 29.09 10.77 30.49
C ILE A 29 28.34 10.37 29.21
N ALA A 30 28.81 9.36 28.48
CA ALA A 30 28.11 8.85 27.31
C ALA A 30 26.77 8.19 27.67
N SER A 31 26.69 7.50 28.80
CA SER A 31 25.48 6.86 29.30
C SER A 31 24.41 7.90 29.65
N GLU A 32 24.78 8.96 30.37
CA GLU A 32 23.90 10.10 30.68
C GLU A 32 23.40 10.78 29.41
N ALA A 33 24.29 11.02 28.45
CA ALA A 33 23.92 11.61 27.17
C ALA A 33 22.95 10.71 26.38
N ALA A 34 23.18 9.40 26.35
CA ALA A 34 22.30 8.46 25.67
C ALA A 34 20.90 8.41 26.32
N ALA A 35 20.82 8.41 27.66
CA ALA A 35 19.55 8.44 28.39
C ALA A 35 18.75 9.73 28.15
N GLU A 36 19.43 10.87 28.01
CA GLU A 36 18.78 12.15 27.77
C GLU A 36 18.34 12.30 26.30
N LEU A 37 19.19 11.88 25.34
CA LEU A 37 19.00 12.18 23.92
C LEU A 37 18.26 11.09 23.14
N TYR A 38 18.31 9.82 23.56
CA TYR A 38 17.72 8.70 22.83
C TYR A 38 16.51 8.12 23.55
N ALA A 39 15.50 7.71 22.80
CA ALA A 39 14.24 7.20 23.34
C ALA A 39 14.32 5.76 23.90
N TYR A 40 15.53 5.25 24.21
CA TYR A 40 15.68 3.96 24.89
C TYR A 40 14.93 3.99 26.23
N GLY A 41 14.17 2.93 26.53
CA GLY A 41 13.28 2.89 27.70
C GLY A 41 11.96 3.67 27.54
N HIS A 42 11.81 4.51 26.51
CA HIS A 42 10.59 5.26 26.20
C HIS A 42 9.89 4.80 24.90
N SER A 43 10.62 4.16 23.97
CA SER A 43 10.12 3.37 22.83
C SER A 43 11.24 2.60 22.13
N ASN A 44 10.88 1.88 21.07
CA ASN A 44 11.86 1.35 20.12
C ASN A 44 12.68 2.49 19.50
N VAL A 45 13.97 2.21 19.29
CA VAL A 45 14.91 3.10 18.61
C VAL A 45 15.47 2.37 17.38
N LEU A 46 15.35 2.99 16.22
CA LEU A 46 15.89 2.49 14.96
C LEU A 46 17.27 3.13 14.73
N PHE A 47 18.33 2.46 15.17
CA PHE A 47 19.69 2.99 15.06
C PHE A 47 20.55 2.15 14.11
N LYS A 48 20.97 2.75 12.99
CA LYS A 48 22.01 2.24 12.08
C LYS A 48 23.19 3.23 12.05
N PRO A 49 24.29 2.96 12.79
CA PRO A 49 25.43 3.86 12.86
C PRO A 49 26.33 3.82 11.62
N THR A 50 27.18 4.84 11.51
CA THR A 50 28.26 4.91 10.51
C THR A 50 29.37 3.90 10.84
N LYS A 51 30.06 3.35 9.83
CA LYS A 51 31.21 2.40 9.98
C LYS A 51 30.88 1.04 10.65
N ALA A 52 29.63 0.65 10.75
CA ALA A 52 29.23 -0.70 11.19
C ALA A 52 29.06 -1.65 9.99
N SER A 53 29.81 -2.75 9.97
CA SER A 53 29.85 -3.68 8.82
C SER A 53 29.33 -5.08 9.16
N VAL A 54 29.49 -5.51 10.41
CA VAL A 54 29.10 -6.85 10.87
C VAL A 54 27.75 -6.80 11.57
N THR A 55 27.67 -6.10 12.69
CA THR A 55 26.42 -5.84 13.40
C THR A 55 25.93 -4.48 12.94
N GLN A 56 24.91 -4.42 12.10
CA GLN A 56 24.55 -3.17 11.40
C GLN A 56 23.54 -2.28 12.12
N PHE A 57 22.81 -2.82 13.11
CA PHE A 57 21.73 -2.13 13.82
C PHE A 57 21.97 -2.13 15.34
N ARG A 58 21.41 -1.17 16.08
CA ARG A 58 21.56 -1.00 17.54
C ARG A 58 20.18 -0.83 18.22
N PRO A 59 19.34 -1.88 18.26
CA PRO A 59 18.03 -1.82 18.90
C PRO A 59 18.09 -1.59 20.43
N MET A 60 19.20 -1.87 21.10
CA MET A 60 19.37 -1.70 22.55
C MET A 60 20.29 -0.53 22.91
N GLY A 61 20.06 0.09 24.08
CA GLY A 61 20.88 1.20 24.57
C GLY A 61 22.34 0.80 24.81
N SER A 62 22.59 -0.43 25.28
CA SER A 62 23.94 -0.99 25.44
C SER A 62 24.69 -1.12 24.12
N GLU A 63 24.01 -1.50 23.04
CA GLU A 63 24.62 -1.58 21.71
C GLU A 63 24.92 -0.17 21.16
N ALA A 64 24.05 0.81 21.42
CA ALA A 64 24.35 2.22 21.09
C ALA A 64 25.58 2.72 21.85
N MET A 65 25.70 2.37 23.13
CA MET A 65 26.89 2.66 23.94
C MET A 65 28.14 2.03 23.34
N SER A 66 28.07 0.76 22.92
CA SER A 66 29.16 0.08 22.22
C SER A 66 29.67 0.92 21.05
N TYR A 67 28.78 1.47 20.22
CA TYR A 67 29.17 2.34 19.11
C TYR A 67 29.87 3.63 19.58
N PHE A 68 29.35 4.32 20.59
CA PHE A 68 29.88 5.61 21.02
C PHE A 68 31.21 5.50 21.77
N VAL A 69 31.34 4.56 22.70
CA VAL A 69 32.50 4.46 23.60
C VAL A 69 33.41 3.27 23.29
N GLY A 70 32.99 2.37 22.41
CA GLY A 70 33.74 1.19 21.97
C GLY A 70 33.34 -0.05 22.75
N GLY A 71 33.17 -1.18 22.05
CA GLY A 71 32.59 -2.39 22.62
C GLY A 71 33.37 -2.98 23.79
N ARG A 72 34.69 -2.76 23.84
CA ARG A 72 35.56 -3.18 24.96
C ARG A 72 35.30 -2.43 26.28
N ASN A 73 34.59 -1.31 26.23
CA ASN A 73 34.29 -0.46 27.38
C ASN A 73 32.83 -0.63 27.85
N VAL A 74 32.12 -1.64 27.31
CA VAL A 74 30.72 -1.93 27.64
C VAL A 74 30.62 -3.40 28.06
N ASP A 75 30.25 -3.64 29.32
CA ASP A 75 30.25 -4.97 29.92
C ASP A 75 29.23 -5.91 29.26
N GLU A 76 27.98 -5.44 29.09
CA GLU A 76 26.89 -6.19 28.47
C GLU A 76 26.44 -5.51 27.18
N GLY A 77 26.44 -6.24 26.05
CA GLY A 77 26.05 -5.71 24.74
C GLY A 77 27.17 -4.99 23.98
N GLY A 78 28.42 -5.09 24.44
CA GLY A 78 29.60 -4.66 23.68
C GLY A 78 29.76 -5.42 22.36
N ILE A 79 29.91 -4.69 21.26
CA ILE A 79 30.10 -5.25 19.91
C ILE A 79 31.58 -5.10 19.54
N ALA A 80 32.21 -6.23 19.20
CA ALA A 80 33.66 -6.30 19.00
C ALA A 80 34.20 -5.38 17.88
N GLU A 81 33.41 -5.05 16.86
CA GLU A 81 33.83 -4.15 15.77
C GLU A 81 33.83 -2.66 16.17
N ASP A 82 33.13 -2.29 17.25
CA ASP A 82 32.96 -0.90 17.62
C ASP A 82 34.21 -0.38 18.35
N GLY A 83 34.94 0.53 17.71
CA GLY A 83 36.13 1.18 18.27
C GLY A 83 35.87 2.44 19.10
N GLY A 84 34.61 2.85 19.25
CA GLY A 84 34.21 4.07 19.95
C GLY A 84 34.27 5.31 19.06
N PHE A 85 33.11 5.69 18.51
CA PHE A 85 32.97 6.83 17.61
C PHE A 85 33.30 8.17 18.30
N ALA A 86 32.81 8.36 19.53
CA ALA A 86 32.99 9.63 20.24
C ALA A 86 34.45 9.84 20.65
N ILE A 87 35.22 8.78 20.87
CA ILE A 87 36.64 8.87 21.25
C ILE A 87 37.58 8.96 20.05
N ASN A 88 37.10 8.62 18.84
CA ASN A 88 37.84 8.73 17.57
C ASN A 88 39.26 8.14 17.63
N GLY A 89 39.39 6.90 18.11
CA GLY A 89 40.71 6.25 18.28
C GLY A 89 41.65 6.98 19.24
N GLY A 90 41.10 7.73 20.20
CA GLY A 90 41.83 8.56 21.16
C GLY A 90 42.22 9.95 20.67
N ARG A 91 41.89 10.29 19.41
CA ARG A 91 42.13 11.62 18.84
C ARG A 91 41.08 12.63 19.29
N GLY A 92 39.86 12.16 19.60
CA GLY A 92 38.71 12.98 19.99
C GLY A 92 38.21 13.92 18.89
N TRP A 93 37.10 14.61 19.18
CA TRP A 93 36.51 15.65 18.33
C TRP A 93 36.62 17.03 18.99
N SER A 94 36.92 18.06 18.21
CA SER A 94 37.01 19.47 18.64
C SER A 94 35.83 20.30 18.15
N GLY A 95 35.04 19.78 17.21
CA GLY A 95 33.80 20.42 16.75
C GLY A 95 32.87 19.42 16.11
N VAL A 96 31.56 19.62 16.29
CA VAL A 96 30.49 18.91 15.61
C VAL A 96 29.50 19.95 15.11
N MET A 97 29.28 20.01 13.80
CA MET A 97 28.37 20.99 13.19
C MET A 97 27.29 20.29 12.39
N PHE A 98 26.02 20.53 12.72
CA PHE A 98 24.87 20.09 11.94
C PHE A 98 24.58 21.05 10.78
N ASP A 99 24.40 20.49 9.59
CA ASP A 99 23.93 21.15 8.38
C ASP A 99 22.65 20.45 7.91
N ASN A 100 21.49 21.01 8.29
CA ASN A 100 20.19 20.42 7.97
C ASN A 100 19.82 20.72 6.50
N HIS A 101 19.54 19.68 5.71
CA HIS A 101 18.87 19.85 4.42
C HIS A 101 17.39 20.20 4.60
N ARG A 102 16.69 19.47 5.48
CA ARG A 102 15.30 19.74 5.87
C ARG A 102 15.00 19.17 7.26
N ILE A 103 14.11 19.85 7.98
CA ILE A 103 13.42 19.33 9.17
C ILE A 103 11.93 19.38 8.85
N ASP A 104 11.28 18.22 8.89
CA ASP A 104 9.83 18.08 8.73
C ASP A 104 9.19 17.71 10.07
N ILE A 105 8.07 18.33 10.41
CA ILE A 105 7.41 18.19 11.72
C ILE A 105 5.97 17.73 11.50
N THR A 106 5.60 16.61 12.10
CA THR A 106 4.24 16.06 12.04
C THR A 106 3.76 15.74 13.46
N GLY A 107 2.94 16.63 14.03
CA GLY A 107 2.42 16.46 15.39
C GLY A 107 3.53 16.35 16.45
N PRO A 108 3.59 15.27 17.27
CA PRO A 108 4.60 15.10 18.30
C PRO A 108 5.93 14.52 17.78
N THR A 109 6.10 14.35 16.47
CA THR A 109 7.33 13.81 15.85
C THR A 109 7.94 14.77 14.84
N ALA A 110 9.23 14.60 14.58
CA ALA A 110 9.95 15.32 13.54
C ALA A 110 10.99 14.42 12.87
N ILE A 111 11.24 14.61 11.58
CA ILE A 111 12.33 13.98 10.84
C ILE A 111 13.29 15.08 10.37
N ALA A 112 14.57 14.95 10.69
CA ALA A 112 15.63 15.84 10.22
C ALA A 112 16.62 15.04 9.36
N MET A 113 16.98 15.59 8.21
CA MET A 113 17.97 15.02 7.31
C MET A 113 19.01 16.07 6.94
N GLY A 114 20.25 15.64 6.78
CA GLY A 114 21.33 16.53 6.37
C GLY A 114 22.70 15.91 6.54
N ASN A 115 23.69 16.76 6.78
CA ASN A 115 25.06 16.38 7.05
C ASN A 115 25.45 16.84 8.44
N TYR A 116 26.38 16.14 9.08
CA TYR A 116 27.18 16.75 10.14
C TYR A 116 28.66 16.61 9.85
N TYR A 117 29.42 17.60 10.31
CA TYR A 117 30.85 17.72 10.10
C TYR A 117 31.55 17.64 11.44
N PHE A 118 32.43 16.64 11.60
CA PHE A 118 33.27 16.50 12.78
C PHE A 118 34.66 17.01 12.50
N THR A 119 35.18 17.85 13.39
CA THR A 119 36.56 18.34 13.34
C THR A 119 37.42 17.49 14.27
N ASP A 120 38.42 16.80 13.74
CA ASP A 120 39.38 16.03 14.51
C ASP A 120 40.16 16.94 15.46
N ALA A 121 40.28 16.55 16.72
CA ALA A 121 40.91 17.41 17.73
C ALA A 121 42.43 17.40 17.73
N THR A 122 43.11 16.57 16.92
CA THR A 122 44.58 16.56 16.85
C THR A 122 45.12 17.24 15.60
N ASP A 123 44.44 17.14 14.45
CA ASP A 123 44.90 17.75 13.19
C ASP A 123 43.91 18.74 12.54
N GLY A 124 42.71 18.92 13.12
CA GLY A 124 41.70 19.83 12.59
C GLY A 124 41.04 19.36 11.29
N SER A 125 41.32 18.15 10.82
CA SER A 125 40.68 17.59 9.62
C SER A 125 39.18 17.41 9.85
N LYS A 126 38.38 17.63 8.80
CA LYS A 126 36.92 17.54 8.89
C LYS A 126 36.40 16.26 8.24
N SER A 127 35.70 15.44 9.01
CA SER A 127 34.95 14.29 8.53
C SER A 127 33.50 14.66 8.29
N LYS A 128 33.02 14.51 7.05
CA LYS A 128 31.60 14.66 6.71
C LYS A 128 30.89 13.32 6.92
N VAL A 129 29.69 13.37 7.48
CA VAL A 129 28.78 12.21 7.63
C VAL A 129 27.36 12.66 7.28
N GLU A 130 26.63 11.81 6.57
CA GLU A 130 25.23 12.01 6.19
C GLU A 130 24.33 11.40 7.27
N TYR A 131 23.22 12.06 7.59
CA TYR A 131 22.32 11.58 8.65
C TYR A 131 20.83 11.72 8.33
N THR A 132 20.06 10.85 8.99
CA THR A 132 18.61 10.98 9.16
C THR A 132 18.27 10.73 10.62
N PHE A 133 17.75 11.74 11.31
CA PHE A 133 17.29 11.64 12.69
C PHE A 133 15.77 11.75 12.73
N GLY A 134 15.11 10.84 13.44
CA GLY A 134 13.72 11.00 13.84
C GLY A 134 13.63 11.31 15.32
N TYR A 135 12.85 12.32 15.64
CA TYR A 135 12.59 12.80 16.99
C TYR A 135 11.14 12.56 17.35
N LYS A 136 10.89 12.27 18.62
CA LYS A 136 9.55 12.23 19.20
C LYS A 136 9.53 12.86 20.57
N ARG A 137 8.39 13.46 20.93
CA ARG A 137 8.12 13.84 22.33
C ARG A 137 7.78 12.59 23.14
N CYS A 138 8.53 12.35 24.22
CA CYS A 138 8.26 11.27 25.16
C CYS A 138 7.25 11.71 26.23
N ALA A 139 6.74 10.75 27.02
CA ALA A 139 5.69 11.01 28.02
C ALA A 139 6.12 12.00 29.12
N ASP A 140 7.42 12.12 29.37
CA ASP A 140 8.02 13.10 30.28
C ASP A 140 8.19 14.51 29.66
N GLY A 141 7.65 14.72 28.46
CA GLY A 141 7.68 16.00 27.76
C GLY A 141 8.95 16.27 26.97
N LYS A 142 10.00 15.45 27.11
CA LYS A 142 11.30 15.66 26.44
C LYS A 142 11.30 15.13 25.01
N VAL A 143 11.99 15.84 24.11
CA VAL A 143 12.20 15.40 22.72
C VAL A 143 13.42 14.50 22.66
N ARG A 144 13.25 13.27 22.17
CA ARG A 144 14.33 12.28 22.05
C ARG A 144 14.38 11.64 20.66
N ILE A 145 15.56 11.14 20.30
CA ILE A 145 15.85 10.45 19.05
C ILE A 145 15.27 9.03 19.10
N PHE A 146 14.37 8.69 18.17
CA PHE A 146 13.85 7.32 17.97
C PHE A 146 14.29 6.70 16.64
N LEU A 147 14.89 7.49 15.74
CA LEU A 147 15.52 7.03 14.51
C LEU A 147 16.87 7.75 14.39
N HIS A 148 17.95 7.00 14.20
CA HIS A 148 19.26 7.52 13.86
C HIS A 148 19.82 6.65 12.75
N HIS A 149 19.93 7.19 11.55
CA HIS A 149 20.70 6.59 10.48
C HIS A 149 21.87 7.50 10.15
N SER A 150 23.08 6.94 10.04
CA SER A 150 24.23 7.69 9.56
C SER A 150 25.17 6.89 8.67
N SER A 151 25.78 7.58 7.71
CA SER A 151 26.74 6.99 6.76
C SER A 151 27.84 7.97 6.42
N VAL A 152 29.08 7.48 6.24
CA VAL A 152 30.09 8.29 5.55
C VAL A 152 29.59 8.54 4.12
N PRO A 153 29.76 9.75 3.57
CA PRO A 153 29.51 9.99 2.16
C PRO A 153 30.28 8.96 1.36
N TYR A 154 29.63 8.41 0.35
CA TYR A 154 30.28 7.48 -0.55
C TYR A 154 31.55 8.13 -1.13
N ASN A 155 32.72 7.61 -0.75
CA ASN A 155 34.00 8.06 -1.24
C ASN A 155 34.61 6.94 -2.11
N PRO A 156 34.55 7.05 -3.44
CA PRO A 156 35.17 6.05 -4.30
C PRO A 156 36.71 6.17 -4.24
N SER A 157 37.41 5.19 -3.61
CA SER A 157 38.77 4.62 -3.93
C SER A 157 39.90 4.75 -2.87
N PRO A 158 41.01 3.95 -2.87
CA PRO A 158 41.27 2.60 -3.40
C PRO A 158 41.87 1.60 -2.34
N LYS A 159 41.75 0.27 -2.54
CA LYS A 159 42.58 -0.76 -1.87
C LYS A 159 43.68 -1.24 -2.83
N ALA A 160 44.90 -1.39 -2.30
CA ALA A 160 46.13 -1.70 -3.02
C ALA A 160 46.09 -3.02 -3.83
N SER A 161 46.27 -2.89 -5.14
CA SER A 161 47.12 -3.73 -5.99
C SER A 161 47.61 -2.84 -7.14
N ALA A 162 48.79 -3.13 -7.68
CA ALA A 162 49.57 -2.30 -8.63
C ALA A 162 48.74 -1.47 -9.63
N PRO A 163 49.16 -0.23 -9.96
CA PRO A 163 48.29 0.83 -10.43
C PRO A 163 47.61 0.46 -11.76
N PRO A 164 46.28 0.23 -11.78
CA PRO A 164 45.54 0.33 -13.02
C PRO A 164 45.35 1.82 -13.30
N ALA A 165 45.53 2.20 -14.56
CA ALA A 165 45.35 3.55 -15.06
C ALA A 165 44.13 4.24 -14.41
N THR A 166 44.32 5.47 -13.94
CA THR A 166 43.27 6.38 -13.45
C THR A 166 41.94 6.07 -14.13
N ALA A 167 41.00 5.47 -13.40
CA ALA A 167 39.72 5.04 -13.97
C ALA A 167 39.10 6.25 -14.67
N LYS A 168 39.06 6.17 -15.99
CA LYS A 168 38.74 7.31 -16.85
C LYS A 168 37.34 7.81 -16.47
N THR A 169 37.26 9.08 -16.10
CA THR A 169 35.98 9.77 -15.85
C THR A 169 35.02 9.48 -17.01
N ILE A 170 33.77 9.13 -16.71
CA ILE A 170 32.75 9.02 -17.75
C ILE A 170 32.61 10.38 -18.41
N THR A 171 32.59 10.41 -19.73
CA THR A 171 32.33 11.64 -20.50
C THR A 171 30.87 11.71 -20.93
N GLU A 172 30.36 12.91 -21.15
CA GLU A 172 29.01 13.09 -21.70
C GLU A 172 28.85 12.39 -23.05
N ALA A 173 29.91 12.38 -23.87
CA ALA A 173 29.93 11.68 -25.15
C ALA A 173 29.73 10.16 -24.99
N GLU A 174 30.29 9.54 -23.95
CA GLU A 174 30.09 8.12 -23.68
C GLU A 174 28.66 7.83 -23.18
N VAL A 175 28.06 8.73 -22.41
CA VAL A 175 26.64 8.63 -22.02
C VAL A 175 25.74 8.70 -23.25
N ARG A 176 25.97 9.68 -24.14
CA ARG A 176 25.21 9.84 -25.39
C ARG A 176 25.40 8.64 -26.32
N ALA A 177 26.63 8.13 -26.46
CA ALA A 177 26.89 6.92 -27.24
C ALA A 177 26.16 5.68 -26.68
N ALA A 178 26.05 5.55 -25.34
CA ALA A 178 25.26 4.48 -24.73
C ALA A 178 23.76 4.66 -24.99
N GLN A 179 23.23 5.88 -24.96
CA GLN A 179 21.84 6.19 -25.32
C GLN A 179 21.53 5.90 -26.79
N ASP A 180 22.42 6.31 -27.71
CA ASP A 180 22.31 6.03 -29.14
C ASP A 180 22.31 4.52 -29.38
N LEU A 181 23.25 3.78 -28.76
CA LEU A 181 23.31 2.33 -28.85
C LEU A 181 22.05 1.66 -28.28
N TRP A 182 21.47 2.20 -27.20
CA TRP A 182 20.23 1.71 -26.63
C TRP A 182 19.06 1.89 -27.61
N GLY A 183 18.91 3.09 -28.18
CA GLY A 183 17.90 3.38 -29.20
C GLY A 183 18.04 2.49 -30.44
N GLU A 184 19.25 2.39 -31.01
CA GLU A 184 19.55 1.51 -32.14
C GLU A 184 19.28 0.03 -31.83
N SER A 185 19.57 -0.41 -30.61
CA SER A 185 19.29 -1.78 -30.19
C SER A 185 17.80 -2.09 -30.17
N ILE A 186 16.96 -1.19 -29.64
CA ILE A 186 15.50 -1.35 -29.67
C ILE A 186 14.99 -1.43 -31.11
N LYS A 187 15.43 -0.52 -32.00
CA LYS A 187 15.07 -0.53 -33.42
C LYS A 187 15.49 -1.83 -34.11
N LYS A 188 16.69 -2.33 -33.81
CA LYS A 188 17.19 -3.60 -34.35
C LYS A 188 16.35 -4.78 -33.87
N ILE A 189 16.01 -4.85 -32.58
CA ILE A 189 15.16 -5.91 -32.02
C ILE A 189 13.79 -5.90 -32.71
N SER A 190 13.16 -4.73 -32.84
CA SER A 190 11.88 -4.57 -33.55
C SER A 190 11.95 -5.07 -35.00
N LYS A 191 13.00 -4.70 -35.72
CA LYS A 191 13.23 -5.08 -37.12
C LYS A 191 13.47 -6.58 -37.29
N ASP A 192 14.26 -7.17 -36.40
CA ASP A 192 14.54 -8.62 -36.42
C ASP A 192 13.30 -9.43 -36.06
N TYR A 193 12.47 -8.95 -35.11
CA TYR A 193 11.17 -9.53 -34.79
C TYR A 193 10.24 -9.54 -36.02
N LYS A 194 10.06 -8.38 -36.68
CA LYS A 194 9.23 -8.26 -37.90
C LYS A 194 9.71 -9.17 -39.03
N ARG A 195 11.02 -9.35 -39.16
CA ARG A 195 11.64 -10.23 -40.17
C ARG A 195 11.68 -11.70 -39.75
N LYS A 196 11.11 -12.06 -38.61
CA LYS A 196 11.13 -13.41 -38.03
C LYS A 196 12.54 -13.97 -37.88
N LYS A 197 13.51 -13.11 -37.57
CA LYS A 197 14.88 -13.48 -37.19
C LYS A 197 14.94 -13.75 -35.68
N ASP A 198 16.10 -14.19 -35.20
CA ASP A 198 16.36 -14.36 -33.78
C ASP A 198 16.54 -13.01 -33.06
N PHE A 199 15.41 -12.37 -32.80
CA PHE A 199 15.33 -11.09 -32.07
C PHE A 199 15.63 -11.27 -30.58
N VAL A 200 15.46 -12.48 -30.02
CA VAL A 200 15.79 -12.78 -28.63
C VAL A 200 17.31 -12.76 -28.45
N ALA A 201 18.07 -13.43 -29.32
CA ALA A 201 19.53 -13.35 -29.31
C ALA A 201 20.02 -11.91 -29.51
N THR A 202 19.37 -11.15 -30.39
CA THR A 202 19.69 -9.72 -30.58
C THR A 202 19.46 -8.92 -29.30
N ALA A 203 18.33 -9.13 -28.60
CA ALA A 203 18.04 -8.49 -27.33
C ALA A 203 19.01 -8.92 -26.22
N THR A 204 19.41 -10.19 -26.18
CA THR A 204 20.42 -10.69 -25.23
C THR A 204 21.77 -10.04 -25.44
N GLN A 205 22.22 -9.91 -26.70
CA GLN A 205 23.47 -9.23 -27.03
C GLN A 205 23.41 -7.75 -26.63
N ALA A 206 22.30 -7.06 -26.93
CA ALA A 206 22.09 -5.67 -26.54
C ALA A 206 22.12 -5.51 -25.01
N ALA A 207 21.41 -6.37 -24.27
CA ALA A 207 21.40 -6.32 -22.81
C ALA A 207 22.79 -6.53 -22.20
N ALA A 208 23.58 -7.47 -22.73
CA ALA A 208 24.96 -7.71 -22.28
C ALA A 208 25.91 -6.53 -22.55
N GLU A 209 25.69 -5.81 -23.65
CA GLU A 209 26.50 -4.64 -23.99
C GLU A 209 26.07 -3.40 -23.20
N LEU A 210 24.77 -3.20 -22.98
CA LEU A 210 24.22 -1.96 -22.43
C LEU A 210 24.01 -1.97 -20.92
N TYR A 211 23.78 -3.12 -20.28
CA TYR A 211 23.44 -3.19 -18.85
C TYR A 211 24.56 -3.86 -18.06
N ALA A 212 24.80 -3.36 -16.84
CA ALA A 212 25.89 -3.81 -15.99
C ALA A 212 25.63 -5.17 -15.28
N TYR A 213 24.67 -5.95 -15.75
CA TYR A 213 24.39 -7.29 -15.24
C TYR A 213 25.66 -8.16 -15.34
N GLY A 214 26.01 -8.82 -14.24
CA GLY A 214 27.24 -9.63 -14.13
C GLY A 214 28.51 -8.81 -13.86
N HIS A 215 28.44 -7.49 -13.85
CA HIS A 215 29.50 -6.59 -13.38
C HIS A 215 29.16 -5.97 -12.02
N GLU A 216 27.90 -5.57 -11.80
CA GLU A 216 27.35 -5.04 -10.55
C GLU A 216 25.82 -5.21 -10.48
N ASP A 217 25.19 -4.72 -9.42
CA ASP A 217 23.73 -4.74 -9.25
C ASP A 217 23.07 -3.72 -10.19
N VAL A 218 21.95 -4.12 -10.81
CA VAL A 218 21.18 -3.26 -11.71
C VAL A 218 19.81 -2.95 -11.12
N LEU A 219 19.54 -1.66 -10.91
CA LEU A 219 18.27 -1.12 -10.43
C LEU A 219 17.34 -0.84 -11.62
N PHE A 220 16.53 -1.82 -12.00
CA PHE A 220 15.65 -1.67 -13.16
C PHE A 220 14.17 -1.66 -12.74
N LYS A 221 13.51 -0.51 -12.92
CA LYS A 221 12.05 -0.33 -12.87
C LYS A 221 11.53 0.12 -14.26
N PRO A 222 10.99 -0.80 -15.08
CA PRO A 222 10.52 -0.48 -16.42
C PRO A 222 9.16 0.24 -16.44
N THR A 223 8.87 0.88 -17.57
CA THR A 223 7.56 1.44 -17.89
C THR A 223 6.54 0.31 -18.15
N LYS A 224 5.28 0.48 -17.72
CA LYS A 224 4.15 -0.46 -17.93
C LYS A 224 4.23 -1.80 -17.18
N ALA A 225 4.90 -1.83 -16.01
CA ALA A 225 4.92 -2.97 -15.10
C ALA A 225 4.10 -2.69 -13.82
N ARG A 226 3.07 -3.51 -13.55
CA ARG A 226 2.13 -3.33 -12.44
C ARG A 226 2.36 -4.37 -11.35
N ASP A 227 2.42 -5.64 -11.73
CA ASP A 227 2.34 -6.77 -10.80
C ASP A 227 3.73 -7.14 -10.27
N CYS A 228 4.75 -7.12 -11.14
CA CYS A 228 6.15 -7.21 -10.77
C CYS A 228 6.83 -5.91 -11.21
N GLN A 229 7.18 -5.03 -10.27
CA GLN A 229 7.60 -3.66 -10.63
C GLN A 229 9.10 -3.52 -10.92
N PHE A 230 9.92 -4.50 -10.54
CA PHE A 230 11.38 -4.42 -10.61
C PHE A 230 11.97 -5.60 -11.40
N ARG A 231 13.14 -5.41 -12.04
CA ARG A 231 13.89 -6.42 -12.78
C ARG A 231 15.32 -6.53 -12.23
N PRO A 232 15.52 -7.19 -11.07
CA PRO A 232 16.82 -7.21 -10.40
C PRO A 232 17.88 -8.04 -11.15
N ASP A 233 17.46 -8.90 -12.10
CA ASP A 233 18.37 -9.74 -12.88
C ASP A 233 18.12 -9.63 -14.40
N ALA A 234 19.09 -10.14 -15.16
CA ALA A 234 19.04 -10.11 -16.62
C ALA A 234 17.84 -10.88 -17.20
N ALA A 235 17.36 -11.92 -16.51
CA ALA A 235 16.22 -12.71 -16.98
C ALA A 235 14.92 -11.90 -16.92
N GLY A 236 14.71 -11.15 -15.83
CA GLY A 236 13.61 -10.20 -15.72
C GLY A 236 13.71 -9.09 -16.76
N ALA A 237 14.91 -8.53 -17.00
CA ALA A 237 15.10 -7.52 -18.04
C ALA A 237 14.71 -8.06 -19.44
N MET A 238 15.12 -9.30 -19.75
CA MET A 238 14.75 -9.96 -21.00
C MET A 238 13.24 -10.19 -21.11
N SER A 239 12.59 -10.63 -20.03
CA SER A 239 11.12 -10.74 -19.97
C SER A 239 10.45 -9.44 -20.40
N TYR A 240 10.92 -8.30 -19.88
CA TYR A 240 10.39 -6.99 -20.25
C TYR A 240 10.60 -6.67 -21.74
N PHE A 241 11.81 -6.85 -22.27
CA PHE A 241 12.14 -6.45 -23.65
C PHE A 241 11.48 -7.33 -24.71
N VAL A 242 11.53 -8.66 -24.55
CA VAL A 242 11.07 -9.61 -25.58
C VAL A 242 9.72 -10.25 -25.27
N GLY A 243 9.22 -10.11 -24.04
CA GLY A 243 7.94 -10.64 -23.58
C GLY A 243 8.04 -12.05 -23.02
N HIS A 244 7.13 -12.39 -22.12
CA HIS A 244 7.18 -13.66 -21.36
C HIS A 244 7.17 -14.91 -22.24
N LYS A 245 6.52 -14.84 -23.41
CA LYS A 245 6.42 -15.95 -24.38
C LYS A 245 7.76 -16.27 -25.04
N HIS A 246 8.71 -15.34 -24.97
CA HIS A 246 10.00 -15.40 -25.65
C HIS A 246 11.18 -15.38 -24.68
N SER A 247 10.97 -14.91 -23.44
CA SER A 247 11.93 -15.03 -22.36
C SER A 247 11.86 -16.42 -21.71
N GLY A 248 13.02 -17.04 -21.50
CA GLY A 248 13.13 -18.34 -20.85
C GLY A 248 12.92 -18.28 -19.32
N ARG A 249 13.80 -18.95 -18.56
CA ARG A 249 13.75 -18.97 -17.10
C ARG A 249 13.78 -17.55 -16.54
N GLY A 250 12.82 -17.19 -15.68
CA GLY A 250 12.67 -15.83 -15.13
C GLY A 250 11.64 -14.95 -15.86
N SER A 251 10.86 -15.51 -16.79
CA SER A 251 9.73 -14.83 -17.45
C SER A 251 8.68 -14.33 -16.46
N ILE A 252 8.18 -13.11 -16.67
CA ILE A 252 7.13 -12.47 -15.87
C ILE A 252 5.88 -12.35 -16.75
N ARG A 253 4.78 -12.99 -16.34
CA ARG A 253 3.56 -13.16 -17.16
C ARG A 253 2.96 -11.85 -17.72
N GLU A 254 3.11 -10.74 -17.00
CA GLU A 254 2.57 -9.44 -17.43
C GLU A 254 3.33 -8.87 -18.64
N ASP A 255 4.59 -9.27 -18.85
CA ASP A 255 5.44 -8.68 -19.87
C ASP A 255 5.04 -9.18 -21.27
N LYS A 256 4.69 -8.23 -22.14
CA LYS A 256 4.27 -8.47 -23.53
C LYS A 256 5.38 -8.20 -24.56
N GLY A 257 6.55 -7.78 -24.10
CA GLY A 257 7.69 -7.43 -24.95
C GLY A 257 7.64 -5.97 -25.39
N PHE A 258 8.36 -5.12 -24.68
CA PHE A 258 8.44 -3.68 -24.96
C PHE A 258 9.06 -3.41 -26.33
N ALA A 259 10.15 -4.09 -26.68
CA ALA A 259 10.89 -3.84 -27.92
C ALA A 259 10.12 -4.32 -29.16
N ILE A 260 9.12 -5.20 -29.02
CA ILE A 260 8.30 -5.68 -30.13
C ILE A 260 6.97 -4.91 -30.25
N ASN A 261 6.61 -4.10 -29.25
CA ASN A 261 5.42 -3.23 -29.23
C ASN A 261 4.15 -3.91 -29.78
N GLY A 262 3.72 -5.04 -29.20
CA GLY A 262 2.52 -5.75 -29.68
C GLY A 262 2.60 -6.28 -31.11
N GLY A 263 3.81 -6.37 -31.66
CA GLY A 263 4.11 -6.76 -33.04
C GLY A 263 4.31 -5.58 -34.00
N ALA A 264 3.94 -4.37 -33.60
CA ALA A 264 4.13 -3.15 -34.39
C ALA A 264 5.59 -2.70 -34.44
N GLY A 265 6.39 -2.99 -33.41
CA GLY A 265 7.79 -2.55 -33.29
C GLY A 265 7.99 -1.03 -33.24
N TRP A 266 9.24 -0.61 -33.03
CA TRP A 266 9.66 0.79 -33.04
C TRP A 266 10.53 1.09 -34.25
N SER A 267 10.23 2.19 -34.95
CA SER A 267 10.98 2.65 -36.12
C SER A 267 12.03 3.67 -35.74
N ASP A 268 11.78 4.46 -34.70
CA ASP A 268 12.77 5.34 -34.11
C ASP A 268 12.69 5.40 -32.58
N VAL A 269 13.82 5.76 -31.95
CA VAL A 269 13.95 6.03 -30.52
C VAL A 269 14.92 7.19 -30.33
N VAL A 270 14.43 8.32 -29.81
CA VAL A 270 15.22 9.55 -29.67
C VAL A 270 15.27 9.97 -28.21
N PHE A 271 16.46 10.20 -27.67
CA PHE A 271 16.66 10.72 -26.32
C PHE A 271 16.74 12.26 -26.32
N ASP A 272 15.96 12.88 -25.44
CA ASP A 272 16.03 14.30 -25.08
C ASP A 272 16.43 14.44 -23.60
N ASN A 273 17.71 14.71 -23.36
CA ASN A 273 18.25 14.83 -22.01
C ASN A 273 17.86 16.19 -21.40
N HIS A 274 17.14 16.18 -20.27
CA HIS A 274 17.02 17.36 -19.42
C HIS A 274 18.37 17.70 -18.77
N LYS A 275 19.06 16.69 -18.23
CA LYS A 275 20.41 16.84 -17.66
C LYS A 275 21.17 15.53 -17.64
N ILE A 276 22.49 15.63 -17.85
CA ILE A 276 23.47 14.58 -17.55
C ILE A 276 24.38 15.13 -16.43
N ASP A 277 24.43 14.46 -15.28
CA ASP A 277 25.33 14.78 -14.17
C ASP A 277 26.41 13.71 -14.05
N ILE A 278 27.66 14.10 -14.16
CA ILE A 278 28.82 13.21 -14.17
C ILE A 278 29.55 13.32 -12.83
N LYS A 279 29.77 12.18 -12.18
CA LYS A 279 30.45 12.03 -10.89
C LYS A 279 31.55 10.97 -11.00
N GLY A 280 32.69 11.34 -11.59
CA GLY A 280 33.83 10.44 -11.73
C GLY A 280 33.53 9.27 -12.68
N SER A 281 33.54 8.04 -12.16
CA SER A 281 33.23 6.82 -12.91
C SER A 281 31.72 6.53 -13.04
N PHE A 282 30.87 7.42 -12.56
CA PHE A 282 29.41 7.31 -12.63
C PHE A 282 28.80 8.53 -13.33
N ALA A 283 27.67 8.34 -14.00
CA ALA A 283 26.85 9.44 -14.51
C ALA A 283 25.36 9.12 -14.32
N ILE A 284 24.55 10.13 -14.05
CA ILE A 284 23.08 10.02 -14.05
C ILE A 284 22.55 10.92 -15.16
N ALA A 285 21.71 10.39 -16.03
CA ALA A 285 20.98 11.14 -17.04
C ALA A 285 19.48 11.06 -16.76
N MET A 286 18.80 12.19 -16.87
CA MET A 286 17.35 12.28 -16.80
C MET A 286 16.83 13.07 -17.99
N GLY A 287 15.63 12.73 -18.45
CA GLY A 287 15.00 13.39 -19.57
C GLY A 287 13.82 12.61 -20.10
N ASN A 288 13.47 12.89 -21.35
CA ASN A 288 12.44 12.20 -22.09
C ASN A 288 13.07 11.40 -23.21
N TYR A 289 12.45 10.30 -23.59
CA TYR A 289 12.73 9.62 -24.84
C TYR A 289 11.44 9.33 -25.59
N TYR A 290 11.54 9.44 -26.91
CA TYR A 290 10.42 9.43 -27.83
C TYR A 290 10.53 8.18 -28.69
N PHE A 291 9.45 7.39 -28.72
CA PHE A 291 9.38 6.14 -29.45
C PHE A 291 8.41 6.28 -30.62
N THR A 292 8.87 6.06 -31.84
CA THR A 292 8.03 6.16 -33.04
C THR A 292 7.54 4.78 -33.46
N ASP A 293 6.22 4.54 -33.45
CA ASP A 293 5.63 3.27 -33.86
C ASP A 293 5.99 2.94 -35.31
N ALA A 294 6.48 1.73 -35.57
CA ALA A 294 6.96 1.37 -36.91
C ALA A 294 5.86 1.04 -37.93
N THR A 295 4.60 1.18 -37.56
CA THR A 295 3.43 0.89 -38.41
C THR A 295 2.60 2.15 -38.62
N THR A 296 2.34 2.92 -37.55
CA THR A 296 1.52 4.14 -37.61
C THR A 296 2.36 5.41 -37.77
N GLY A 297 3.63 5.39 -37.35
CA GLY A 297 4.47 6.59 -37.28
C GLY A 297 4.14 7.50 -36.09
N GLU A 298 3.20 7.11 -35.22
CA GLU A 298 2.86 7.87 -34.02
C GLU A 298 3.99 7.83 -32.99
N GLU A 299 4.20 8.95 -32.31
CA GLU A 299 5.25 9.10 -31.30
C GLU A 299 4.68 8.94 -29.89
N SER A 300 5.35 8.16 -29.05
CA SER A 300 5.07 8.02 -27.63
C SER A 300 6.21 8.60 -26.80
N MET A 301 5.91 9.58 -25.95
CA MET A 301 6.86 10.12 -24.98
C MET A 301 6.89 9.25 -23.72
N VAL A 302 8.10 9.01 -23.20
CA VAL A 302 8.34 8.34 -21.92
C VAL A 302 9.39 9.15 -21.14
N GLU A 303 9.26 9.23 -19.82
CA GLU A 303 10.24 9.85 -18.93
C GLU A 303 11.25 8.79 -18.47
N TYR A 304 12.52 9.16 -18.35
CA TYR A 304 13.55 8.23 -17.86
C TYR A 304 14.52 8.84 -16.86
N THR A 305 15.06 7.97 -16.01
CA THR A 305 16.28 8.17 -15.23
C THR A 305 17.21 7.01 -15.49
N PHE A 306 18.34 7.26 -16.14
CA PHE A 306 19.37 6.25 -16.40
C PHE A 306 20.61 6.57 -15.57
N GLY A 307 21.15 5.59 -14.86
CA GLY A 307 22.46 5.67 -14.24
C GLY A 307 23.46 4.81 -14.99
N TYR A 308 24.63 5.38 -15.24
CA TYR A 308 25.73 4.78 -15.97
C TYR A 308 26.94 4.61 -15.05
N THR A 309 27.64 3.51 -15.26
CA THR A 309 28.84 3.10 -14.53
C THR A 309 29.89 2.64 -15.54
N ARG A 310 31.16 2.90 -15.27
CA ARG A 310 32.25 2.28 -16.04
C ARG A 310 32.60 0.94 -15.42
N CYS A 311 32.27 -0.14 -16.12
CA CYS A 311 32.61 -1.49 -15.68
C CYS A 311 34.13 -1.75 -15.80
N ASN A 312 34.60 -2.82 -15.16
CA ASN A 312 36.03 -3.19 -15.12
C ASN A 312 36.65 -3.48 -16.49
N ASP A 313 35.84 -3.74 -17.52
CA ASP A 313 36.28 -3.90 -18.92
C ASP A 313 36.39 -2.56 -19.67
N GLY A 314 36.19 -1.44 -18.98
CA GLY A 314 36.31 -0.08 -19.51
C GLY A 314 35.06 0.45 -20.20
N LYS A 315 34.01 -0.37 -20.39
CA LYS A 315 32.78 0.04 -21.07
C LYS A 315 31.83 0.75 -20.10
N VAL A 316 31.09 1.73 -20.62
CA VAL A 316 30.04 2.44 -19.89
C VAL A 316 28.72 1.70 -20.07
N ARG A 317 28.11 1.26 -18.97
CA ARG A 317 26.86 0.48 -18.96
C ARG A 317 25.84 1.07 -17.98
N ILE A 318 24.59 0.68 -18.15
CA ILE A 318 23.44 1.09 -17.34
C ILE A 318 23.40 0.23 -16.07
N PHE A 319 23.47 0.86 -14.90
CA PHE A 319 23.22 0.23 -13.58
C PHE A 319 21.90 0.70 -12.95
N LEU A 320 21.30 1.77 -13.46
CA LEU A 320 19.97 2.24 -13.04
C LEU A 320 19.15 2.51 -14.30
N HIS A 321 17.97 1.91 -14.39
CA HIS A 321 16.97 2.23 -15.40
C HIS A 321 15.64 2.41 -14.68
N HIS A 322 15.16 3.64 -14.62
CA HIS A 322 13.78 3.94 -14.26
C HIS A 322 13.10 4.59 -15.45
N SER A 323 11.89 4.14 -15.77
CA SER A 323 11.08 4.77 -16.79
C SER A 323 9.60 4.79 -16.43
N SER A 324 8.93 5.87 -16.82
CA SER A 324 7.51 6.11 -16.59
C SER A 324 6.86 6.75 -17.80
N VAL A 325 5.59 6.44 -18.04
CA VAL A 325 4.81 7.31 -18.94
C VAL A 325 4.62 8.66 -18.26
N PRO A 326 4.68 9.78 -19.00
CA PRO A 326 4.43 11.10 -18.46
C PRO A 326 3.10 11.12 -17.74
N TYR A 327 3.04 11.87 -16.64
CA TYR A 327 1.77 12.13 -16.00
C TYR A 327 0.92 12.98 -16.96
N ASN A 328 -0.02 12.32 -17.61
CA ASN A 328 -1.03 13.00 -18.38
C ASN A 328 -2.30 13.03 -17.52
N PRO A 329 -2.81 14.21 -17.11
CA PRO A 329 -4.02 14.30 -16.32
C PRO A 329 -5.23 13.71 -17.06
N ASP A 330 -5.22 13.74 -18.39
CA ASP A 330 -6.24 13.16 -19.26
C ASP A 330 -6.01 11.65 -19.51
N SER A 331 -4.80 11.15 -19.22
CA SER A 331 -4.47 9.71 -19.22
C SER A 331 -3.93 9.24 -17.87
N SER A 332 -4.51 9.76 -16.79
CA SER A 332 -4.93 8.80 -15.77
C SER A 332 -5.58 7.67 -16.56
N ALA A 333 -5.06 6.44 -16.47
CA ALA A 333 -5.97 5.33 -16.63
C ALA A 333 -7.03 5.66 -15.60
N ALA A 334 -8.13 6.26 -16.06
CA ALA A 334 -9.14 6.81 -15.19
C ALA A 334 -9.37 5.70 -14.17
N GLY A 335 -9.23 6.03 -12.89
CA GLY A 335 -10.01 5.25 -11.92
C GLY A 335 -11.38 5.09 -12.56
N PRO A 336 -11.97 3.88 -12.58
CA PRO A 336 -13.12 3.59 -13.43
C PRO A 336 -14.09 4.77 -13.31
N ALA A 337 -14.48 5.37 -14.43
CA ALA A 337 -15.21 6.64 -14.44
C ALA A 337 -16.23 6.70 -13.31
N ASP A 338 -16.40 7.85 -12.66
CA ASP A 338 -17.31 7.91 -11.52
C ASP A 338 -18.69 7.36 -11.93
N ILE A 339 -19.28 6.55 -11.05
CA ILE A 339 -20.63 6.05 -11.28
C ILE A 339 -21.56 7.25 -11.20
N THR A 340 -22.40 7.41 -12.22
CA THR A 340 -23.47 8.42 -12.21
C THR A 340 -24.75 7.85 -11.61
N GLU A 341 -25.64 8.73 -11.15
CA GLU A 341 -26.97 8.31 -10.67
C GLU A 341 -27.78 7.62 -11.79
N ASP A 342 -27.65 8.09 -13.04
CA ASP A 342 -28.31 7.50 -14.21
C ASP A 342 -27.86 6.05 -14.43
N GLU A 343 -26.56 5.75 -14.33
CA GLU A 343 -26.07 4.37 -14.46
C GLU A 343 -26.53 3.45 -13.33
N VAL A 344 -26.76 3.99 -12.12
CA VAL A 344 -27.40 3.23 -11.03
C VAL A 344 -28.85 2.91 -11.39
N ARG A 345 -29.59 3.88 -11.95
CA ARG A 345 -30.99 3.71 -12.38
C ARG A 345 -31.09 2.75 -13.56
N GLU A 346 -30.18 2.81 -14.52
CA GLU A 346 -30.08 1.85 -15.63
C GLU A 346 -29.82 0.42 -15.12
N ALA A 347 -28.93 0.26 -14.13
CA ALA A 347 -28.70 -1.06 -13.52
C ALA A 347 -29.94 -1.58 -12.77
N GLN A 348 -30.71 -0.70 -12.10
CA GLN A 348 -31.98 -1.05 -11.47
C GLN A 348 -33.05 -1.42 -12.50
N ASP A 349 -33.15 -0.68 -13.60
CA ASP A 349 -34.06 -0.99 -14.71
C ASP A 349 -33.72 -2.33 -15.34
N LEU A 350 -32.45 -2.58 -15.63
CA LEU A 350 -32.00 -3.88 -16.13
C LEU A 350 -32.33 -5.00 -15.14
N TRP A 351 -32.19 -4.77 -13.83
CA TRP A 351 -32.55 -5.76 -12.81
C TRP A 351 -34.05 -6.07 -12.82
N ARG A 352 -34.89 -5.02 -12.84
CA ARG A 352 -36.35 -5.12 -12.84
C ARG A 352 -36.86 -5.83 -14.10
N ASP A 353 -36.30 -5.48 -15.26
CA ASP A 353 -36.65 -6.08 -16.55
C ASP A 353 -36.17 -7.53 -16.65
N SER A 354 -35.03 -7.86 -16.05
CA SER A 354 -34.53 -9.23 -15.97
C SER A 354 -35.47 -10.13 -15.16
N ILE A 355 -35.97 -9.66 -14.01
CA ILE A 355 -36.95 -10.43 -13.21
C ILE A 355 -38.23 -10.68 -14.01
N LYS A 356 -38.73 -9.66 -14.71
CA LYS A 356 -39.92 -9.78 -15.59
C LYS A 356 -39.68 -10.74 -16.74
N ALA A 357 -38.51 -10.69 -17.38
CA ALA A 357 -38.14 -11.60 -18.47
C ALA A 357 -38.07 -13.07 -17.99
N ILE A 358 -37.42 -13.33 -16.86
CA ILE A 358 -37.33 -14.67 -16.27
C ILE A 358 -38.74 -15.19 -15.93
N SER A 359 -39.59 -14.35 -15.35
CA SER A 359 -41.00 -14.67 -15.07
C SER A 359 -41.79 -15.01 -16.35
N ALA A 360 -41.64 -14.21 -17.40
CA ALA A 360 -42.34 -14.40 -18.67
C ALA A 360 -41.88 -15.68 -19.38
N ASP A 361 -40.57 -15.95 -19.42
CA ASP A 361 -40.00 -17.16 -20.02
C ASP A 361 -40.42 -18.41 -19.25
N PHE A 362 -40.45 -18.34 -17.91
CA PHE A 362 -40.94 -19.45 -17.09
C PHE A 362 -42.41 -19.78 -17.42
N LYS A 363 -43.29 -18.77 -17.45
CA LYS A 363 -44.72 -18.96 -17.80
C LYS A 363 -44.91 -19.43 -19.24
N GLY A 364 -44.07 -18.95 -20.15
CA GLY A 364 -44.02 -19.36 -21.54
C GLY A 364 -43.38 -20.72 -21.79
N LYS A 365 -42.90 -21.42 -20.74
CA LYS A 365 -42.16 -22.69 -20.82
C LYS A 365 -40.93 -22.61 -21.74
N LYS A 366 -40.27 -21.46 -21.75
CA LYS A 366 -38.97 -21.23 -22.41
C LYS A 366 -37.83 -21.50 -21.42
N ASP A 367 -36.59 -21.38 -21.90
CA ASP A 367 -35.39 -21.55 -21.08
C ASP A 367 -35.13 -20.33 -20.16
N PHE A 368 -35.94 -20.20 -19.12
CA PHE A 368 -35.81 -19.15 -18.12
C PHE A 368 -34.53 -19.24 -17.28
N VAL A 369 -33.89 -20.41 -17.23
CA VAL A 369 -32.61 -20.61 -16.51
C VAL A 369 -31.48 -19.96 -17.29
N ALA A 370 -31.45 -20.13 -18.62
CA ALA A 370 -30.52 -19.41 -19.48
C ALA A 370 -30.73 -17.90 -19.39
N THR A 371 -31.98 -17.43 -19.45
CA THR A 371 -32.32 -16.00 -19.27
C THR A 371 -31.81 -15.45 -17.94
N ALA A 372 -31.97 -16.21 -16.84
CA ALA A 372 -31.46 -15.82 -15.53
C ALA A 372 -29.93 -15.82 -15.47
N GLY A 373 -29.26 -16.76 -16.14
CA GLY A 373 -27.80 -16.81 -16.22
C GLY A 373 -27.21 -15.61 -16.98
N GLU A 374 -27.83 -15.24 -18.10
CA GLU A 374 -27.44 -14.04 -18.85
C GLU A 374 -27.64 -12.77 -18.02
N ALA A 375 -28.79 -12.64 -17.36
CA ALA A 375 -29.06 -11.51 -16.47
C ALA A 375 -28.04 -11.41 -15.33
N ALA A 376 -27.73 -12.54 -14.67
CA ALA A 376 -26.77 -12.58 -13.58
C ALA A 376 -25.36 -12.12 -14.02
N GLY A 377 -24.90 -12.52 -15.21
CA GLY A 377 -23.61 -12.10 -15.77
C GLY A 377 -23.53 -10.61 -16.13
N LYS A 378 -24.68 -10.00 -16.46
CA LYS A 378 -24.75 -8.55 -16.71
C LYS A 378 -24.85 -7.74 -15.41
N LEU A 379 -25.62 -8.22 -14.43
CA LEU A 379 -26.01 -7.44 -13.25
C LEU A 379 -25.06 -7.59 -12.07
N TYR A 380 -24.47 -8.77 -11.84
CA TYR A 380 -23.66 -9.03 -10.64
C TYR A 380 -22.18 -9.15 -10.98
N ALA A 381 -21.33 -8.62 -10.11
CA ALA A 381 -19.89 -8.58 -10.33
C ALA A 381 -19.17 -9.94 -10.09
N TYR A 382 -19.88 -11.07 -10.14
CA TYR A 382 -19.24 -12.39 -10.05
C TYR A 382 -18.19 -12.54 -11.15
N GLY A 383 -16.97 -12.93 -10.78
CA GLY A 383 -15.82 -13.00 -11.68
C GLY A 383 -15.09 -11.66 -11.90
N HIS A 384 -15.63 -10.54 -11.40
CA HIS A 384 -15.00 -9.21 -11.44
C HIS A 384 -14.66 -8.67 -10.03
N ALA A 385 -15.43 -9.05 -9.00
CA ALA A 385 -15.23 -8.70 -7.60
C ALA A 385 -15.96 -9.70 -6.67
N ASN A 386 -15.76 -9.57 -5.35
CA ASN A 386 -16.59 -10.27 -4.37
C ASN A 386 -18.00 -9.66 -4.34
N VAL A 387 -19.02 -10.52 -4.27
CA VAL A 387 -20.43 -10.10 -4.19
C VAL A 387 -21.01 -10.48 -2.82
N LEU A 388 -21.47 -9.48 -2.08
CA LEU A 388 -22.10 -9.63 -0.77
C LEU A 388 -23.61 -9.73 -0.96
N PHE A 389 -24.12 -10.94 -1.21
CA PHE A 389 -25.53 -11.17 -1.48
C PHE A 389 -26.22 -11.89 -0.32
N LYS A 390 -27.15 -11.20 0.35
CA LYS A 390 -28.11 -11.72 1.34
C LYS A 390 -29.55 -11.55 0.81
N PRO A 391 -30.16 -12.58 0.21
CA PRO A 391 -31.49 -12.49 -0.37
C PRO A 391 -32.65 -12.49 0.66
N THR A 392 -33.82 -12.05 0.22
CA THR A 392 -35.08 -12.15 0.97
C THR A 392 -35.57 -13.59 1.03
N LYS A 393 -36.11 -14.02 2.19
CA LYS A 393 -36.63 -15.37 2.46
C LYS A 393 -35.59 -16.50 2.49
N ALA A 394 -34.33 -16.19 2.79
CA ALA A 394 -33.30 -17.20 3.07
C ALA A 394 -33.05 -17.32 4.59
N LYS A 395 -33.24 -18.53 5.14
CA LYS A 395 -33.13 -18.80 6.58
C LYS A 395 -31.90 -19.63 6.90
N GLU A 396 -31.70 -20.74 6.17
CA GLU A 396 -30.70 -21.75 6.50
C GLU A 396 -29.33 -21.41 5.86
N ALA A 397 -29.30 -21.15 4.55
CA ALA A 397 -28.15 -20.59 3.85
C ALA A 397 -28.42 -19.11 3.61
N GLN A 398 -27.85 -18.22 4.43
CA GLN A 398 -28.25 -16.81 4.44
C GLN A 398 -27.55 -15.94 3.37
N PHE A 399 -26.46 -16.43 2.77
CA PHE A 399 -25.63 -15.67 1.83
C PHE A 399 -25.45 -16.41 0.50
N ARG A 400 -25.14 -15.68 -0.58
CA ARG A 400 -24.89 -16.21 -1.93
C ARG A 400 -23.52 -15.73 -2.45
N PRO A 401 -22.41 -16.26 -1.90
CA PRO A 401 -21.06 -15.81 -2.27
C PRO A 401 -20.65 -16.22 -3.69
N MET A 402 -21.29 -17.24 -4.29
CA MET A 402 -21.00 -17.70 -5.65
C MET A 402 -22.17 -17.43 -6.60
N ALA A 403 -21.88 -17.27 -7.90
CA ALA A 403 -22.90 -17.08 -8.94
C ALA A 403 -23.92 -18.22 -8.99
N THR A 404 -23.46 -19.46 -8.78
CA THR A 404 -24.32 -20.65 -8.70
C THR A 404 -25.32 -20.59 -7.55
N ASP A 405 -24.93 -20.01 -6.42
CA ASP A 405 -25.81 -19.83 -5.27
C ASP A 405 -26.89 -18.78 -5.61
N ALA A 406 -26.51 -17.67 -6.23
CA ALA A 406 -27.44 -16.65 -6.69
C ALA A 406 -28.46 -17.21 -7.70
N MET A 407 -28.01 -18.10 -8.59
CA MET A 407 -28.89 -18.81 -9.52
C MET A 407 -29.90 -19.70 -8.78
N SER A 408 -29.46 -20.46 -7.78
CA SER A 408 -30.36 -21.23 -6.91
C SER A 408 -31.48 -20.34 -6.36
N TYR A 409 -31.14 -19.14 -5.86
CA TYR A 409 -32.13 -18.21 -5.35
C TYR A 409 -33.14 -17.73 -6.41
N PHE A 410 -32.66 -17.30 -7.58
CA PHE A 410 -33.55 -16.71 -8.60
C PHE A 410 -34.44 -17.74 -9.28
N VAL A 411 -33.89 -18.89 -9.68
CA VAL A 411 -34.63 -19.89 -10.47
C VAL A 411 -35.08 -21.10 -9.66
N GLY A 412 -34.57 -21.28 -8.45
CA GLY A 412 -34.92 -22.36 -7.54
C GLY A 412 -33.98 -23.55 -7.66
N ALA A 413 -33.74 -24.23 -6.52
CA ALA A 413 -32.76 -25.31 -6.38
C ALA A 413 -32.95 -26.45 -7.39
N LYS A 414 -34.21 -26.77 -7.72
CA LYS A 414 -34.57 -27.84 -8.67
C LYS A 414 -34.13 -27.57 -10.12
N ASN A 415 -33.75 -26.33 -10.43
CA ASN A 415 -33.40 -25.88 -11.78
C ASN A 415 -31.90 -25.60 -11.93
N VAL A 416 -31.08 -25.90 -10.93
CA VAL A 416 -29.63 -25.70 -10.93
C VAL A 416 -28.91 -27.00 -10.58
N GLU A 417 -27.91 -27.39 -11.36
CA GLU A 417 -27.15 -28.62 -11.13
C GLU A 417 -26.04 -28.43 -10.09
N ASN A 418 -25.40 -27.26 -10.08
CA ASN A 418 -24.31 -26.91 -9.17
C ASN A 418 -24.71 -25.70 -8.31
N GLY A 419 -24.42 -25.76 -7.00
CA GLY A 419 -24.77 -24.69 -6.05
C GLY A 419 -26.26 -24.63 -5.67
N ALA A 420 -27.00 -25.73 -5.86
CA ALA A 420 -28.39 -25.84 -5.42
C ALA A 420 -28.49 -25.72 -3.89
N ILE A 421 -29.29 -24.76 -3.42
CA ILE A 421 -29.59 -24.57 -2.00
C ILE A 421 -31.04 -24.99 -1.78
N SER A 422 -31.25 -26.07 -1.04
CA SER A 422 -32.54 -26.77 -0.94
C SER A 422 -33.73 -25.90 -0.50
N GLU A 423 -33.50 -24.81 0.23
CA GLU A 423 -34.57 -23.89 0.65
C GLU A 423 -35.06 -22.95 -0.47
N ASP A 424 -34.29 -22.80 -1.56
CA ASP A 424 -34.59 -21.84 -2.61
C ASP A 424 -35.69 -22.36 -3.55
N GLY A 425 -36.88 -21.77 -3.46
CA GLY A 425 -38.03 -22.07 -4.33
C GLY A 425 -38.05 -21.33 -5.67
N GLY A 426 -37.09 -20.44 -5.93
CA GLY A 426 -37.03 -19.60 -7.12
C GLY A 426 -37.81 -18.30 -6.96
N PHE A 427 -37.11 -17.23 -6.58
CA PHE A 427 -37.70 -15.92 -6.35
C PHE A 427 -38.30 -15.32 -7.63
N ALA A 428 -37.59 -15.40 -8.75
CA ALA A 428 -38.01 -14.80 -10.01
C ALA A 428 -39.21 -15.53 -10.65
N ILE A 429 -39.50 -16.76 -10.24
CA ILE A 429 -40.66 -17.53 -10.73
C ILE A 429 -41.86 -17.46 -9.77
N ASN A 430 -41.68 -16.93 -8.57
CA ASN A 430 -42.73 -16.67 -7.57
C ASN A 430 -43.72 -17.85 -7.39
N GLY A 431 -43.20 -19.05 -7.09
CA GLY A 431 -44.04 -20.25 -6.91
C GLY A 431 -44.83 -20.65 -8.18
N GLY A 432 -44.35 -20.24 -9.35
CA GLY A 432 -44.97 -20.47 -10.66
C GLY A 432 -45.96 -19.40 -11.11
N ARG A 433 -46.18 -18.36 -10.30
CA ARG A 433 -47.10 -17.25 -10.62
C ARG A 433 -46.44 -16.19 -11.48
N GLY A 434 -45.13 -15.99 -11.29
CA GLY A 434 -44.32 -14.94 -11.91
C GLY A 434 -44.63 -13.53 -11.40
N TRP A 435 -43.79 -12.58 -11.80
CA TRP A 435 -43.92 -11.15 -11.58
C TRP A 435 -44.23 -10.46 -12.90
N SER A 436 -45.26 -9.60 -12.90
CA SER A 436 -45.67 -8.82 -14.07
C SER A 436 -44.98 -7.46 -14.11
N ASP A 437 -44.66 -6.91 -12.94
CA ASP A 437 -43.88 -5.69 -12.82
C ASP A 437 -43.03 -5.67 -11.55
N VAL A 438 -41.99 -4.85 -11.59
CA VAL A 438 -41.10 -4.55 -10.48
C VAL A 438 -40.81 -3.06 -10.54
N ALA A 439 -41.12 -2.34 -9.47
CA ALA A 439 -40.89 -0.90 -9.36
C ALA A 439 -39.93 -0.58 -8.22
N PHE A 440 -38.88 0.18 -8.50
CA PHE A 440 -37.94 0.70 -7.50
C PHE A 440 -38.41 2.06 -6.96
N ASP A 441 -38.28 2.22 -5.65
CA ASP A 441 -38.50 3.47 -4.90
C ASP A 441 -37.26 3.73 -4.04
N ASN A 442 -36.30 4.46 -4.60
CA ASN A 442 -35.04 4.79 -3.92
C ASN A 442 -35.31 5.78 -2.77
N HIS A 443 -34.89 5.44 -1.55
CA HIS A 443 -34.79 6.41 -0.47
C HIS A 443 -33.60 7.36 -0.69
N GLN A 444 -32.44 6.79 -1.05
CA GLN A 444 -31.23 7.55 -1.41
C GLN A 444 -30.32 6.73 -2.34
N ILE A 445 -29.61 7.44 -3.21
CA ILE A 445 -28.45 6.95 -3.97
C ILE A 445 -27.25 7.81 -3.55
N GLU A 446 -26.17 7.18 -3.12
CA GLU A 446 -24.93 7.83 -2.71
C GLU A 446 -23.79 7.39 -3.64
N LEU A 447 -23.03 8.36 -4.17
CA LEU A 447 -21.98 8.13 -5.16
C LEU A 447 -20.60 8.32 -4.51
N HIS A 448 -19.71 7.35 -4.72
CA HIS A 448 -18.35 7.32 -4.17
C HIS A 448 -17.35 6.90 -5.26
N GLY A 449 -17.04 7.84 -6.15
CA GLY A 449 -16.18 7.60 -7.30
C GLY A 449 -16.67 6.43 -8.15
N ASN A 450 -15.85 5.38 -8.28
CA ASN A 450 -16.19 4.16 -9.03
C ASN A 450 -17.14 3.18 -8.31
N THR A 451 -17.73 3.59 -7.18
CA THR A 451 -18.71 2.80 -6.42
C THR A 451 -19.94 3.64 -6.08
N ALA A 452 -21.06 2.97 -5.85
CA ALA A 452 -22.30 3.63 -5.42
C ALA A 452 -23.08 2.73 -4.45
N LEU A 453 -23.86 3.34 -3.57
CA LEU A 453 -24.81 2.66 -2.68
C LEU A 453 -26.22 3.18 -2.97
N ALA A 454 -27.19 2.29 -3.08
CA ALA A 454 -28.59 2.64 -3.22
C ALA A 454 -29.41 1.86 -2.21
N MET A 455 -30.32 2.53 -1.51
CA MET A 455 -31.24 1.91 -0.57
C MET A 455 -32.65 2.39 -0.84
N GLY A 456 -33.63 1.54 -0.60
CA GLY A 456 -35.02 1.89 -0.79
C GLY A 456 -35.94 0.70 -0.67
N ASN A 457 -37.09 0.81 -1.32
CA ASN A 457 -38.06 -0.26 -1.45
C ASN A 457 -38.18 -0.67 -2.91
N TYR A 458 -38.49 -1.92 -3.17
CA TYR A 458 -39.08 -2.30 -4.45
C TYR A 458 -40.39 -3.06 -4.25
N TYR A 459 -41.27 -2.89 -5.23
CA TYR A 459 -42.63 -3.37 -5.23
C TYR A 459 -42.79 -4.37 -6.37
N PHE A 460 -43.13 -5.61 -6.05
CA PHE A 460 -43.34 -6.66 -7.05
C PHE A 460 -44.84 -6.89 -7.25
N THR A 461 -45.30 -6.81 -8.49
CA THR A 461 -46.70 -7.07 -8.86
C THR A 461 -46.84 -8.51 -9.36
N ASP A 462 -47.63 -9.30 -8.65
CA ASP A 462 -47.92 -10.69 -9.00
C ASP A 462 -48.59 -10.80 -10.37
N ALA A 463 -48.11 -11.70 -11.23
CA ALA A 463 -48.58 -11.79 -12.61
C ALA A 463 -49.91 -12.55 -12.80
N ILE A 464 -50.57 -12.97 -11.72
CA ILE A 464 -51.87 -13.67 -11.77
C ILE A 464 -52.98 -12.80 -11.18
N ASP A 465 -52.78 -12.23 -10.00
CA ASP A 465 -53.82 -11.45 -9.30
C ASP A 465 -53.54 -9.95 -9.19
N GLY A 466 -52.37 -9.49 -9.66
CA GLY A 466 -51.98 -8.09 -9.62
C GLY A 466 -51.68 -7.56 -8.20
N SER A 467 -51.65 -8.42 -7.19
CA SER A 467 -51.29 -8.02 -5.83
C SER A 467 -49.83 -7.57 -5.77
N THR A 468 -49.54 -6.58 -4.92
CA THR A 468 -48.20 -6.01 -4.81
C THR A 468 -47.54 -6.41 -3.49
N SER A 469 -46.31 -6.93 -3.58
CA SER A 469 -45.46 -7.25 -2.43
C SER A 469 -44.35 -6.22 -2.29
N LYS A 470 -44.22 -5.62 -1.09
CA LYS A 470 -43.13 -4.69 -0.76
C LYS A 470 -41.93 -5.45 -0.21
N VAL A 471 -40.74 -5.08 -0.63
CA VAL A 471 -39.45 -5.58 -0.11
C VAL A 471 -38.49 -4.40 0.04
N GLU A 472 -37.71 -4.41 1.11
CA GLU A 472 -36.67 -3.41 1.39
C GLU A 472 -35.34 -3.89 0.79
N TYR A 473 -34.52 -2.96 0.29
CA TYR A 473 -33.21 -3.32 -0.25
C TYR A 473 -32.09 -2.34 0.09
N THR A 474 -30.88 -2.88 0.04
CA THR A 474 -29.62 -2.14 -0.07
C THR A 474 -28.79 -2.78 -1.17
N PHE A 475 -28.55 -2.03 -2.24
CA PHE A 475 -27.66 -2.42 -3.33
C PHE A 475 -26.38 -1.59 -3.23
N GLY A 476 -25.24 -2.23 -3.51
CA GLY A 476 -23.98 -1.55 -3.74
C GLY A 476 -23.45 -1.93 -5.10
N TYR A 477 -22.92 -0.94 -5.81
CA TYR A 477 -22.45 -1.06 -7.18
C TYR A 477 -20.98 -0.72 -7.28
N LYS A 478 -20.32 -1.32 -8.27
CA LYS A 478 -18.95 -1.01 -8.65
C LYS A 478 -18.84 -0.98 -10.17
N ARG A 479 -18.12 -0.01 -10.71
CA ARG A 479 -17.69 -0.05 -12.10
C ARG A 479 -16.55 -1.05 -12.24
N CYS A 480 -16.79 -2.08 -13.02
CA CYS A 480 -15.82 -3.14 -13.31
C CYS A 480 -14.81 -2.68 -14.37
N ASP A 481 -13.72 -3.42 -14.52
CA ASP A 481 -12.64 -3.10 -15.47
C ASP A 481 -13.10 -3.09 -16.95
N ASP A 482 -14.25 -3.69 -17.25
CA ASP A 482 -14.90 -3.66 -18.57
C ASP A 482 -15.85 -2.46 -18.77
N GLY A 483 -15.85 -1.51 -17.82
CA GLY A 483 -16.61 -0.27 -17.87
C GLY A 483 -18.05 -0.37 -17.36
N ARG A 484 -18.59 -1.58 -17.12
CA ARG A 484 -20.00 -1.73 -16.69
C ARG A 484 -20.17 -1.60 -15.18
N VAL A 485 -21.27 -0.97 -14.78
CA VAL A 485 -21.72 -0.89 -13.39
C VAL A 485 -22.42 -2.20 -13.01
N ARG A 486 -21.93 -2.87 -11.96
CA ARG A 486 -22.48 -4.14 -11.48
C ARG A 486 -22.64 -4.17 -9.97
N ILE A 487 -23.57 -4.99 -9.50
CA ILE A 487 -23.89 -5.20 -8.09
C ILE A 487 -22.76 -5.98 -7.40
N ILE A 488 -22.22 -5.39 -6.33
CA ILE A 488 -21.25 -5.98 -5.39
C ILE A 488 -21.86 -6.20 -3.99
N LEU A 489 -23.01 -5.60 -3.71
CA LEU A 489 -23.78 -5.80 -2.47
C LEU A 489 -25.26 -5.88 -2.85
N HIS A 490 -25.95 -6.92 -2.40
CA HIS A 490 -27.40 -7.05 -2.50
C HIS A 490 -27.89 -7.57 -1.16
N HIS A 491 -28.57 -6.72 -0.40
CA HIS A 491 -29.29 -7.14 0.79
C HIS A 491 -30.76 -6.82 0.61
N SER A 492 -31.65 -7.76 0.92
CA SER A 492 -33.07 -7.51 0.84
C SER A 492 -33.90 -8.24 1.90
N SER A 493 -34.96 -7.61 2.40
CA SER A 493 -35.84 -8.13 3.45
C SER A 493 -37.30 -7.82 3.19
N VAL A 494 -38.21 -8.72 3.60
CA VAL A 494 -39.62 -8.35 3.73
C VAL A 494 -39.76 -7.35 4.88
N PRO A 495 -40.60 -6.30 4.76
CA PRO A 495 -40.88 -5.40 5.86
C PRO A 495 -41.35 -6.18 7.09
N TYR A 496 -40.89 -5.76 8.25
CA TYR A 496 -41.32 -6.36 9.50
C TYR A 496 -42.84 -6.24 9.68
N ASN A 497 -43.52 -7.37 9.89
CA ASN A 497 -44.94 -7.41 10.17
C ASN A 497 -45.17 -7.94 11.61
N PRO A 498 -45.60 -7.09 12.56
CA PRO A 498 -45.79 -7.50 13.96
C PRO A 498 -46.94 -8.51 14.17
N ALA A 499 -47.77 -8.79 13.16
CA ALA A 499 -48.88 -9.73 13.28
C ALA A 499 -48.46 -11.22 13.38
N SER A 500 -47.17 -11.56 13.25
CA SER A 500 -46.71 -12.97 13.17
C SER A 500 -46.06 -13.54 14.43
N THR A 501 -46.04 -12.86 15.58
CA THR A 501 -45.54 -13.45 16.83
C THR A 501 -46.29 -12.94 18.05
N ALA A 502 -46.81 -13.90 18.81
CA ALA A 502 -47.40 -13.73 20.12
C ALA A 502 -46.45 -12.99 21.08
N ALA A 503 -47.08 -12.23 21.97
CA ALA A 503 -46.57 -11.50 23.13
C ALA A 503 -45.14 -11.81 23.57
N THR A 504 -44.28 -10.79 23.56
CA THR A 504 -43.54 -10.34 24.75
C THR A 504 -43.07 -8.91 24.52
N GLU A 505 -43.25 -8.09 25.55
CA GLU A 505 -43.17 -6.63 25.55
C GLU A 505 -41.77 -6.10 25.20
N ALA A 506 -41.70 -5.09 24.33
CA ALA A 506 -40.61 -4.11 24.33
C ALA A 506 -41.04 -2.81 23.61
N HIS A 507 -40.62 -1.69 24.18
CA HIS A 507 -41.06 -0.31 23.95
C HIS A 507 -41.02 0.19 22.49
N ALA A 508 -41.95 1.12 22.20
CA ALA A 508 -42.09 1.81 20.91
C ALA A 508 -40.85 2.65 20.53
N PRO A 509 -40.50 2.77 19.23
CA PRO A 509 -39.38 3.61 18.81
C PRO A 509 -39.82 5.08 18.67
N GLU A 510 -39.09 5.97 19.34
CA GLU A 510 -39.13 7.41 19.10
C GLU A 510 -38.45 7.79 17.78
N LYS A 511 -38.87 8.93 17.21
CA LYS A 511 -38.31 9.53 15.99
C LYS A 511 -36.79 9.70 16.11
N VAL A 512 -36.05 9.06 15.22
CA VAL A 512 -34.59 9.20 15.14
C VAL A 512 -34.25 10.52 14.45
N HIS A 513 -33.62 11.44 15.20
CA HIS A 513 -33.04 12.67 14.67
C HIS A 513 -31.64 12.41 14.10
N ALA A 514 -31.21 13.23 13.14
CA ALA A 514 -29.86 13.16 12.60
C ALA A 514 -28.82 13.40 13.71
N ILE A 515 -27.79 12.55 13.76
CA ILE A 515 -26.70 12.66 14.72
C ILE A 515 -25.97 14.00 14.50
N THR A 516 -25.80 14.76 15.58
CA THR A 516 -25.07 16.02 15.59
C THR A 516 -23.63 15.83 16.08
N GLU A 517 -22.74 16.74 15.69
CA GLU A 517 -21.36 16.77 16.21
C GLU A 517 -21.32 16.89 17.74
N SER A 518 -22.27 17.62 18.32
CA SER A 518 -22.40 17.77 19.78
C SER A 518 -22.69 16.44 20.48
N GLU A 519 -23.57 15.62 19.91
CA GLU A 519 -23.89 14.28 20.46
C GLU A 519 -22.70 13.32 20.35
N VAL A 520 -21.93 13.40 19.25
CA VAL A 520 -20.69 12.63 19.10
C VAL A 520 -19.66 13.04 20.16
N ARG A 521 -19.47 14.35 20.39
CA ARG A 521 -18.54 14.85 21.42
C ARG A 521 -19.01 14.48 22.84
N ALA A 522 -20.31 14.51 23.10
CA ALA A 522 -20.87 14.07 24.37
C ALA A 522 -20.64 12.57 24.62
N ALA A 523 -20.85 11.72 23.61
CA ALA A 523 -20.56 10.29 23.69
C ALA A 523 -19.06 10.01 23.91
N GLN A 524 -18.17 10.73 23.21
CA GLN A 524 -16.71 10.63 23.43
C GLN A 524 -16.30 11.04 24.84
N LYS A 525 -16.91 12.10 25.39
CA LYS A 525 -16.64 12.55 26.76
C LYS A 525 -17.14 11.53 27.78
N LEU A 526 -18.36 11.02 27.60
CA LEU A 526 -18.92 9.97 28.46
C LEU A 526 -18.04 8.73 28.44
N TRP A 527 -17.50 8.34 27.27
CA TRP A 527 -16.56 7.23 27.17
C TRP A 527 -15.30 7.45 28.01
N ALA A 528 -14.67 8.62 27.89
CA ALA A 528 -13.47 8.95 28.67
C ALA A 528 -13.74 8.98 30.19
N ASP A 529 -14.90 9.48 30.60
CA ASP A 529 -15.28 9.55 32.01
C ASP A 529 -15.62 8.16 32.58
N SER A 530 -16.27 7.30 31.79
CA SER A 530 -16.58 5.91 32.17
C SER A 530 -15.31 5.08 32.42
N ILE A 531 -14.26 5.21 31.59
CA ILE A 531 -12.98 4.52 31.82
C ILE A 531 -12.31 4.97 33.13
N LYS A 532 -12.37 6.27 33.45
CA LYS A 532 -11.86 6.80 34.72
C LYS A 532 -12.66 6.25 35.90
N LYS A 533 -13.99 6.19 35.79
CA LYS A 533 -14.88 5.67 36.83
C LYS A 533 -14.62 4.18 37.11
N ILE A 534 -14.53 3.35 36.07
CA ILE A 534 -14.22 1.91 36.19
C ILE A 534 -12.88 1.72 36.92
N SER A 535 -11.86 2.49 36.54
CA SER A 535 -10.53 2.41 37.17
C SER A 535 -10.55 2.85 38.64
N ALA A 536 -11.30 3.90 38.98
CA ALA A 536 -11.42 4.37 40.36
C ALA A 536 -12.19 3.38 41.25
N GLU A 537 -13.27 2.80 40.74
CA GLU A 537 -14.06 1.81 41.50
C GLU A 537 -13.31 0.50 41.72
N TYR A 538 -12.46 0.08 40.77
CA TYR A 538 -11.54 -1.03 40.96
C TYR A 538 -10.58 -0.78 42.15
N LEU A 539 -10.00 0.42 42.23
CA LEU A 539 -9.10 0.80 43.31
C LEU A 539 -9.80 0.91 44.67
N ASP A 540 -11.07 1.33 44.67
CA ASP A 540 -11.91 1.41 45.86
C ASP A 540 -12.48 0.05 46.31
N GLY A 541 -12.20 -1.04 45.58
CA GLY A 541 -12.73 -2.39 45.87
C GLY A 541 -14.25 -2.52 45.65
N LYS A 542 -14.83 -1.66 44.80
CA LYS A 542 -16.24 -1.68 44.41
C LYS A 542 -16.46 -2.58 43.19
N ASP A 543 -17.72 -2.79 42.80
CA ASP A 543 -18.09 -3.64 41.65
C ASP A 543 -17.82 -2.94 40.31
N PHE A 544 -16.55 -2.85 39.96
CA PHE A 544 -16.08 -2.27 38.69
C PHE A 544 -16.56 -3.04 37.45
N VAL A 545 -16.95 -4.32 37.60
CA VAL A 545 -17.51 -5.15 36.52
C VAL A 545 -18.92 -4.71 36.17
N ALA A 546 -19.77 -4.47 37.17
CA ALA A 546 -21.09 -3.89 36.95
C ALA A 546 -20.99 -2.51 36.30
N THR A 547 -20.08 -1.66 36.76
CA THR A 547 -19.86 -0.31 36.20
C THR A 547 -19.32 -0.35 34.77
N ALA A 548 -18.45 -1.31 34.44
CA ALA A 548 -18.02 -1.53 33.07
C ALA A 548 -19.17 -2.04 32.18
N GLY A 549 -20.07 -2.87 32.72
CA GLY A 549 -21.26 -3.35 32.02
C GLY A 549 -22.25 -2.22 31.70
N GLU A 550 -22.49 -1.32 32.66
CA GLU A 550 -23.32 -0.13 32.45
C GLU A 550 -22.72 0.78 31.38
N ALA A 551 -21.42 1.06 31.47
CA ALA A 551 -20.72 1.87 30.48
C ALA A 551 -20.77 1.23 29.08
N ALA A 552 -20.57 -0.08 28.98
CA ALA A 552 -20.67 -0.81 27.72
C ALA A 552 -22.08 -0.71 27.12
N GLY A 553 -23.13 -0.83 27.95
CA GLY A 553 -24.52 -0.72 27.51
C GLY A 553 -24.92 0.69 27.05
N GLN A 554 -24.34 1.74 27.64
CA GLN A 554 -24.61 3.13 27.24
C GLN A 554 -23.83 3.57 26.00
N LEU A 555 -22.59 3.09 25.84
CA LEU A 555 -21.65 3.61 24.84
C LEU A 555 -21.54 2.75 23.59
N TYR A 556 -21.83 1.46 23.71
CA TYR A 556 -21.74 0.52 22.61
C TYR A 556 -23.12 -0.05 22.31
N ALA A 557 -23.50 0.02 21.03
CA ALA A 557 -24.79 -0.45 20.54
C ALA A 557 -24.90 -1.99 20.50
N TYR A 558 -24.27 -2.72 21.43
CA TYR A 558 -24.39 -4.16 21.51
C TYR A 558 -25.85 -4.56 21.75
N GLY A 559 -26.39 -5.41 20.86
CA GLY A 559 -27.81 -5.78 20.89
C GLY A 559 -28.74 -4.79 20.17
N HIS A 560 -28.24 -3.64 19.73
CA HIS A 560 -28.98 -2.62 18.99
C HIS A 560 -28.48 -2.44 17.55
N SER A 561 -27.17 -2.63 17.29
CA SER A 561 -26.56 -2.66 15.96
C SER A 561 -25.25 -3.45 15.95
N ASN A 562 -24.65 -3.62 14.77
CA ASN A 562 -23.31 -4.19 14.66
C ASN A 562 -22.28 -3.21 15.23
N VAL A 563 -21.43 -3.70 16.13
CA VAL A 563 -20.36 -2.92 16.77
C VAL A 563 -19.00 -3.42 16.29
N LEU A 564 -18.22 -2.54 15.66
CA LEU A 564 -16.86 -2.83 15.19
C LEU A 564 -15.83 -2.42 16.25
N PHE A 565 -15.58 -3.29 17.22
CA PHE A 565 -14.65 -3.00 18.31
C PHE A 565 -13.31 -3.71 18.13
N LYS A 566 -12.22 -2.93 18.02
CA LYS A 566 -10.83 -3.41 17.99
C LYS A 566 -10.07 -2.91 19.23
N PRO A 567 -9.86 -3.76 20.25
CA PRO A 567 -9.15 -3.37 21.47
C PRO A 567 -7.66 -3.10 21.23
N THR A 568 -7.07 -2.18 22.01
CA THR A 568 -5.67 -1.74 21.82
C THR A 568 -4.65 -2.68 22.47
N LYS A 569 -5.07 -3.61 23.33
CA LYS A 569 -4.22 -4.61 24.00
C LYS A 569 -4.67 -6.06 23.74
N ALA A 570 -4.99 -6.41 22.49
CA ALA A 570 -5.32 -7.79 22.13
C ALA A 570 -4.50 -8.31 20.95
N LYS A 571 -3.87 -9.48 21.13
CA LYS A 571 -3.01 -10.13 20.14
C LYS A 571 -3.75 -11.17 19.30
N ASP A 572 -4.46 -12.09 19.96
CA ASP A 572 -4.98 -13.31 19.33
C ASP A 572 -6.40 -13.15 18.78
N THR A 573 -7.27 -12.47 19.52
CA THR A 573 -8.59 -12.08 19.01
C THR A 573 -8.53 -10.57 18.78
N GLN A 574 -8.58 -10.13 17.53
CA GLN A 574 -8.34 -8.74 17.16
C GLN A 574 -9.61 -7.89 17.07
N PHE A 575 -10.77 -8.53 17.02
CA PHE A 575 -12.08 -7.87 16.95
C PHE A 575 -13.03 -8.45 17.99
N ARG A 576 -13.99 -7.66 18.45
CA ARG A 576 -14.97 -8.01 19.50
C ARG A 576 -16.36 -7.60 19.03
N SER A 577 -17.07 -8.53 18.43
CA SER A 577 -18.39 -8.26 17.84
C SER A 577 -19.53 -8.41 18.83
N ARG A 578 -19.29 -8.99 20.01
CA ARG A 578 -20.31 -9.21 21.06
C ARG A 578 -19.96 -8.46 22.35
N GLY A 579 -20.99 -7.97 23.06
CA GLY A 579 -20.82 -7.24 24.32
C GLY A 579 -20.05 -8.03 25.38
N ALA A 580 -20.29 -9.34 25.49
CA ALA A 580 -19.55 -10.21 26.39
C ALA A 580 -18.03 -10.26 26.09
N GLU A 581 -17.64 -10.19 24.82
CA GLU A 581 -16.23 -10.18 24.42
C GLU A 581 -15.59 -8.80 24.61
N ALA A 582 -16.39 -7.73 24.53
CA ALA A 582 -15.94 -6.38 24.86
C ALA A 582 -15.72 -6.22 26.37
N MET A 583 -16.62 -6.82 27.17
CA MET A 583 -16.48 -6.86 28.62
C MET A 583 -15.20 -7.54 29.05
N SER A 584 -14.79 -8.64 28.42
CA SER A 584 -13.51 -9.30 28.70
C SER A 584 -12.26 -8.46 28.39
N TYR A 585 -12.43 -7.26 27.85
CA TYR A 585 -11.36 -6.30 27.63
C TYR A 585 -11.44 -5.09 28.58
N PHE A 586 -12.65 -4.67 28.96
CA PHE A 586 -12.83 -3.55 29.89
C PHE A 586 -12.56 -3.91 31.35
N VAL A 587 -12.75 -5.18 31.70
CA VAL A 587 -12.45 -5.78 33.00
C VAL A 587 -11.53 -6.98 32.83
#